data_AF-A0A9W6T6W3-F1
#
_entry.id   AF-A0A9W6T6W3-F1
#
_cell.length_a   1.000
_cell.length_b   1.000
_cell.length_c   1.000
_cell.angle_alpha   90.00
_cell.angle_beta   90.00
_cell.angle_gamma   90.00
#
_symmetry.space_group_name_H-M   'P 1'
#
loop_
_entity.id
_entity.type
_entity.pdbx_description
1 polymer ?
#
loop_
_entity_poly.entity_id
_entity_poly.type
_entity_poly.pdbx_seq_one_letter_code
_entity_poly.pdbx_strand_id
1 'polypeptide(L)'
;MLSSRQIPGLVTEARANTVKFIANTQVQQVRYRRVLAYPPYSKPGNIPPTRKGKKQTVFKRLMDQFLGPKNYKGDYYLNKYAYPFQNHTTNYIQPRQEQGNVLLASASEDNLDSTGDVGADSDEGQARMRSQLMPFPMNRNLFTNRHVSEEMKQRIVNDVLVKEQPSQVVAMKYGLKIQRIEAIVKLAEVEQRWEEENKITKDLRKMNDVIYKMFPLMLPRNSD
;
A
#
# COMPACT_ATOMS: atom_id res chain seq x y z
N MET A 1 -66.44 -4.75 1.89
CA MET A 1 -66.99 -6.05 2.33
C MET A 1 -65.86 -7.08 2.28
N LEU A 2 -65.32 -7.41 3.45
CA LEU A 2 -64.25 -8.38 3.65
C LEU A 2 -64.91 -9.77 3.84
N SER A 3 -64.55 -10.74 3.01
CA SER A 3 -64.97 -12.14 3.19
C SER A 3 -63.76 -12.98 3.60
N SER A 4 -63.64 -13.19 4.91
CA SER A 4 -62.73 -14.13 5.56
C SER A 4 -63.17 -15.57 5.28
N ARG A 5 -62.34 -16.36 4.59
CA ARG A 5 -62.45 -17.81 4.62
C ARG A 5 -61.98 -18.30 6.00
N GLN A 6 -62.86 -18.97 6.72
CA GLN A 6 -62.58 -19.68 7.96
C GLN A 6 -61.72 -20.91 7.65
N ILE A 7 -60.63 -21.10 8.41
CA ILE A 7 -59.90 -22.37 8.49
C ILE A 7 -60.33 -23.04 9.80
N PRO A 8 -60.85 -24.28 9.77
CA PRO A 8 -61.25 -25.01 10.97
C PRO A 8 -60.02 -25.59 11.67
N GLY A 9 -60.04 -25.59 13.01
CA GLY A 9 -59.10 -26.38 13.82
C GLY A 9 -58.28 -25.58 14.82
N LEU A 10 -58.93 -24.76 15.64
CA LEU A 10 -58.37 -24.36 16.93
C LEU A 10 -58.84 -25.40 17.97
N VAL A 11 -58.10 -26.50 18.09
CA VAL A 11 -58.15 -27.36 19.28
C VAL A 11 -57.00 -26.93 20.17
N THR A 12 -57.39 -26.31 21.28
CA THR A 12 -56.55 -25.99 22.43
C THR A 12 -56.09 -27.28 23.09
N GLU A 13 -54.81 -27.62 22.95
CA GLU A 13 -54.12 -28.50 23.87
C GLU A 13 -52.80 -27.86 24.28
N ALA A 14 -52.74 -27.43 25.54
CA ALA A 14 -51.53 -27.03 26.21
C ALA A 14 -50.60 -28.24 26.31
N ARG A 15 -49.76 -28.46 25.29
CA ARG A 15 -48.63 -29.37 25.41
C ARG A 15 -47.53 -28.66 26.18
N ALA A 16 -47.34 -29.09 27.42
CA ALA A 16 -46.14 -28.80 28.18
C ALA A 16 -44.93 -29.15 27.30
N ASN A 17 -44.22 -28.11 26.85
CA ASN A 17 -42.92 -28.28 26.22
C ASN A 17 -41.97 -28.82 27.30
N THR A 18 -41.91 -30.14 27.40
CA THR A 18 -40.78 -30.83 28.00
C THR A 18 -39.56 -30.45 27.18
N VAL A 19 -38.86 -29.40 27.62
CA VAL A 19 -37.50 -29.11 27.20
C VAL A 19 -36.68 -30.34 27.58
N LYS A 20 -36.41 -31.19 26.60
CA LYS A 20 -35.38 -32.22 26.74
C LYS A 20 -34.07 -31.48 26.97
N PHE A 21 -33.69 -31.33 28.23
CA PHE A 21 -32.32 -31.01 28.60
C PHE A 21 -31.46 -32.11 27.98
N ILE A 22 -30.77 -31.78 26.88
CA ILE A 22 -29.62 -32.54 26.42
C ILE A 22 -28.54 -32.26 27.47
N ALA A 23 -28.62 -33.00 28.57
CA ALA A 23 -27.52 -33.18 29.48
C ALA A 23 -26.39 -33.82 28.66
N ASN A 24 -25.26 -33.11 28.56
CA ASN A 24 -23.95 -33.56 28.06
C ASN A 24 -23.43 -32.94 26.75
N THR A 25 -23.94 -31.81 26.26
CA THR A 25 -23.12 -30.97 25.37
C THR A 25 -22.20 -30.09 26.23
N GLN A 26 -21.09 -30.67 26.70
CA GLN A 26 -19.97 -29.86 27.18
C GLN A 26 -19.53 -28.97 26.03
N VAL A 27 -19.88 -27.68 26.07
CA VAL A 27 -19.30 -26.66 25.19
C VAL A 27 -17.82 -26.58 25.56
N GLN A 28 -16.98 -27.35 24.85
CA GLN A 28 -15.54 -27.26 24.99
C GLN A 28 -15.14 -25.84 24.62
N GLN A 29 -14.73 -25.06 25.63
CA GLN A 29 -14.16 -23.74 25.41
C GLN A 29 -12.91 -23.90 24.53
N VAL A 30 -12.98 -23.42 23.29
CA VAL A 30 -11.81 -23.34 22.39
C VAL A 30 -10.84 -22.33 23.01
N ARG A 31 -9.88 -22.83 23.77
CA ARG A 31 -8.80 -22.01 24.33
C ARG A 31 -7.74 -21.80 23.25
N TYR A 32 -7.83 -20.66 22.56
CA TYR A 32 -6.72 -20.23 21.70
C TYR A 32 -5.46 -20.04 22.54
N ARG A 33 -4.40 -20.78 22.20
CA ARG A 33 -3.08 -20.53 22.77
C ARG A 33 -2.60 -19.19 22.25
N ARG A 34 -2.13 -18.32 23.16
CA ARG A 34 -1.49 -17.06 22.77
C ARG A 34 -0.19 -17.39 22.05
N VAL A 35 -0.08 -17.00 20.78
CA VAL A 35 1.13 -17.13 19.97
C VAL A 35 1.80 -15.76 19.88
N LEU A 36 3.07 -15.70 20.26
CA LEU A 36 3.89 -14.51 20.10
C LEU A 36 4.25 -14.33 18.62
N ALA A 37 4.06 -13.13 18.07
CA ALA A 37 4.20 -12.84 16.64
C ALA A 37 5.66 -12.66 16.20
N TYR A 38 6.43 -13.74 16.21
CA TYR A 38 7.80 -13.72 15.68
C TYR A 38 7.81 -13.51 14.16
N PRO A 39 8.79 -12.75 13.61
CA PRO A 39 8.94 -12.63 12.18
C PRO A 39 9.18 -14.01 11.54
N PRO A 40 8.52 -14.32 10.41
CA PRO A 40 8.62 -15.65 9.79
C PRO A 40 10.03 -15.97 9.25
N TYR A 41 10.86 -14.94 9.07
CA TYR A 41 12.24 -15.04 8.60
C TYR A 41 13.27 -15.08 9.73
N SER A 42 12.87 -14.96 11.00
CA SER A 42 13.80 -15.06 12.13
C SER A 42 14.14 -16.53 12.38
N LYS A 43 15.43 -16.91 12.34
CA LYS A 43 15.87 -18.22 12.82
C LYS A 43 15.83 -18.20 14.36
N PRO A 44 14.97 -19.01 15.02
CA PRO A 44 15.02 -19.14 16.47
C PRO A 44 16.33 -19.85 16.84
N GLY A 45 17.25 -19.17 17.54
CA GLY A 45 18.45 -19.87 18.01
C GLY A 45 19.59 -19.01 18.57
N ASN A 46 19.87 -17.84 17.98
CA ASN A 46 21.02 -17.04 18.44
C ASN A 46 20.58 -15.93 19.40
N ILE A 47 20.09 -16.26 20.59
CA ILE A 47 20.01 -15.31 21.71
C ILE A 47 21.22 -15.56 22.61
N PRO A 48 22.34 -14.82 22.46
CA PRO A 48 23.42 -14.92 23.43
C PRO A 48 22.88 -14.49 24.81
N PRO A 49 23.38 -15.10 25.90
CA PRO A 49 22.91 -14.78 27.24
C PRO A 49 23.06 -13.28 27.50
N THR A 50 21.98 -12.66 28.00
CA THR A 50 21.97 -11.24 28.37
C THR A 50 23.16 -10.94 29.29
N ARG A 51 24.01 -9.97 28.90
CA ARG A 51 24.99 -9.38 29.82
C ARG A 51 24.25 -8.88 31.06
N LYS A 52 24.78 -9.21 32.25
CA LYS A 52 24.19 -8.83 33.55
C LYS A 52 23.79 -7.35 33.55
N GLY A 53 22.51 -7.05 33.83
CA GLY A 53 22.00 -5.68 33.97
C GLY A 53 21.12 -5.15 32.82
N LYS A 54 21.14 -5.74 31.61
CA LYS A 54 20.25 -5.32 30.50
C LYS A 54 19.26 -6.42 30.13
N LYS A 55 18.00 -6.25 30.51
CA LYS A 55 16.89 -7.13 30.14
C LYS A 55 16.27 -6.65 28.81
N GLN A 56 16.83 -7.08 27.67
CA GLN A 56 16.25 -6.80 26.37
C GLN A 56 15.35 -7.96 25.94
N THR A 57 14.11 -7.66 25.52
CA THR A 57 13.20 -8.67 24.97
C THR A 57 13.68 -9.13 23.60
N VAL A 58 13.37 -10.37 23.21
CA VAL A 58 13.71 -10.91 21.88
C VAL A 58 13.13 -10.03 20.78
N PHE A 59 11.89 -9.55 20.95
CA PHE A 59 11.24 -8.63 20.02
C PHE A 59 11.99 -7.32 19.83
N LYS A 60 12.43 -6.68 20.92
CA LYS A 60 13.20 -5.44 20.82
C LYS A 60 14.50 -5.66 20.05
N ARG A 61 15.16 -6.79 20.26
CA ARG A 61 16.39 -7.12 19.55
C ARG A 61 16.17 -7.38 18.06
N LEU A 62 15.11 -8.10 17.70
CA LEU A 62 14.74 -8.32 16.30
C LEU A 62 14.35 -7.00 15.61
N MET A 63 13.71 -6.10 16.34
CA MET A 63 13.44 -4.74 15.87
C MET A 63 14.73 -3.96 15.65
N ASP A 64 15.67 -3.98 16.61
CA ASP A 64 16.98 -3.32 16.46
C ASP A 64 17.77 -3.91 15.27
N GLN A 65 17.65 -5.21 15.00
CA GLN A 65 18.26 -5.85 13.83
C GLN A 65 17.63 -5.37 12.51
N PHE A 66 16.30 -5.23 12.47
CA PHE A 66 15.58 -4.70 11.30
C PHE A 66 15.92 -3.22 11.05
N LEU A 67 16.00 -2.42 12.12
CA LEU A 67 16.29 -0.99 12.02
C LEU A 67 17.76 -0.70 11.74
N GLY A 68 18.67 -1.48 12.30
CA GLY A 68 20.11 -1.24 12.21
C GLY A 68 20.62 -0.22 13.24
N PRO A 69 21.90 0.16 13.15
CA PRO A 69 22.50 1.12 14.07
C PRO A 69 21.90 2.52 13.88
N LYS A 70 21.75 3.23 15.00
CA LYS A 70 21.23 4.59 15.09
C LYS A 70 22.40 5.58 15.06
N ASN A 71 22.35 6.61 14.21
CA ASN A 71 23.35 7.68 14.22
C ASN A 71 23.16 8.62 15.44
N TYR A 72 24.06 9.60 15.62
CA TYR A 72 23.97 10.59 16.71
C TYR A 72 22.72 11.51 16.62
N LYS A 73 22.19 11.71 15.41
CA LYS A 73 20.94 12.47 15.17
C LYS A 73 19.69 11.67 15.49
N GLY A 74 19.83 10.34 15.46
CA GLY A 74 18.79 9.37 15.70
C GLY A 74 18.25 8.64 14.47
N ASP A 75 18.89 8.76 13.32
CA ASP A 75 18.44 8.13 12.07
C ASP A 75 19.02 6.72 11.89
N TYR A 76 18.22 5.88 11.23
CA TYR A 76 18.55 4.52 10.84
C TYR A 76 19.03 4.47 9.38
N TYR A 77 20.12 5.15 9.09
CA TYR A 77 20.58 5.39 7.71
C TYR A 77 20.95 4.11 6.92
N LEU A 78 21.24 3.00 7.61
CA LEU A 78 21.50 1.71 6.96
C LEU A 78 20.21 0.98 6.57
N ASN A 79 19.04 1.39 7.05
CA ASN A 79 17.79 0.73 6.70
C ASN A 79 17.35 1.16 5.30
N LYS A 80 17.13 0.19 4.41
CA LYS A 80 16.63 0.41 3.04
C LYS A 80 15.39 1.32 2.98
N TYR A 81 14.50 1.22 3.97
CA TYR A 81 13.23 1.94 4.01
C TYR A 81 13.29 3.26 4.80
N ALA A 82 14.46 3.69 5.29
CA ALA A 82 14.59 4.92 6.07
C ALA A 82 14.39 6.19 5.22
N TYR A 83 14.79 6.16 3.96
CA TYR A 83 14.71 7.31 3.06
C TYR A 83 13.88 7.00 1.81
N PRO A 84 13.14 8.00 1.28
CA PRO A 84 12.36 7.84 0.07
C PRO A 84 13.26 7.69 -1.16
N PHE A 85 12.84 6.84 -2.09
CA PHE A 85 13.49 6.74 -3.40
C PHE A 85 13.17 7.96 -4.26
N GLN A 86 14.13 8.35 -5.09
CA GLN A 86 14.06 9.55 -5.94
C GLN A 86 14.11 9.24 -7.44
N ASN A 87 13.83 8.00 -7.84
CA ASN A 87 13.99 7.48 -9.20
C ASN A 87 12.65 7.05 -9.85
N HIS A 88 11.51 7.60 -9.41
CA HIS A 88 10.17 7.20 -9.87
C HIS A 88 9.87 5.70 -9.68
N THR A 89 10.49 5.08 -8.67
CA THR A 89 10.20 3.70 -8.27
C THR A 89 9.79 3.64 -6.81
N THR A 90 8.88 2.72 -6.51
CA THR A 90 8.34 2.53 -5.16
C THR A 90 9.25 1.63 -4.33
N ASN A 91 9.59 2.08 -3.12
CA ASN A 91 10.36 1.33 -2.15
C ASN A 91 9.46 0.60 -1.13
N TYR A 92 8.61 -0.31 -1.61
CA TYR A 92 7.70 -1.05 -0.75
C TYR A 92 8.35 -2.25 -0.07
N ILE A 93 7.76 -2.67 1.06
CA ILE A 93 8.33 -3.68 1.95
C ILE A 93 8.19 -5.07 1.32
N GLN A 94 9.32 -5.75 1.13
CA GLN A 94 9.37 -7.07 0.49
C GLN A 94 10.05 -8.12 1.40
N PRO A 95 9.38 -8.51 2.51
CA PRO A 95 10.02 -9.31 3.56
C PRO A 95 10.36 -10.74 3.12
N ARG A 96 9.65 -11.27 2.10
CA ARG A 96 9.89 -12.61 1.56
C ARG A 96 11.12 -12.67 0.67
N GLN A 97 11.36 -11.62 -0.11
CA GLN A 97 12.51 -11.54 -1.03
C GLN A 97 13.79 -11.25 -0.23
N GLU A 98 13.70 -10.35 0.75
CA GLU A 98 14.83 -9.94 1.59
C GLU A 98 15.15 -10.92 2.72
N GLN A 99 14.26 -11.89 2.99
CA GLN A 99 14.38 -12.83 4.12
C GLN A 99 14.70 -12.13 5.45
N GLY A 100 14.16 -10.92 5.64
CA GLY A 100 14.38 -10.10 6.83
C GLY A 100 15.70 -9.33 6.89
N ASN A 101 16.56 -9.41 5.87
CA ASN A 101 17.76 -8.58 5.78
C ASN A 101 17.45 -7.27 5.04
N VAL A 102 17.27 -6.21 5.82
CA VAL A 102 16.79 -4.89 5.35
C VAL A 102 17.92 -3.85 5.33
N LEU A 103 19.09 -4.21 5.84
CA LEU A 103 20.22 -3.30 5.92
C LEU A 103 20.91 -3.21 4.56
N LEU A 104 21.09 -1.99 4.07
CA LEU A 104 21.93 -1.69 2.93
C LEU A 104 23.35 -2.17 3.27
N ALA A 105 23.92 -3.04 2.43
CA ALA A 105 25.32 -3.41 2.58
C ALA A 105 26.15 -2.13 2.52
N SER A 106 26.95 -1.88 3.55
CA SER A 106 27.85 -0.73 3.58
C SER A 106 28.83 -0.86 2.40
N ALA A 107 28.63 -0.05 1.35
CA ALA A 107 29.54 0.16 0.22
C ALA A 107 29.59 -0.90 -0.91
N SER A 108 28.53 -1.67 -1.17
CA SER A 108 28.41 -2.43 -2.43
C SER A 108 27.11 -2.05 -3.13
N GLU A 109 27.20 -1.10 -4.05
CA GLU A 109 26.16 -0.70 -5.01
C GLU A 109 25.84 -1.82 -6.04
N ASP A 110 25.95 -3.10 -5.68
CA ASP A 110 25.79 -4.24 -6.61
C ASP A 110 24.35 -4.73 -6.76
N ASN A 111 23.34 -3.93 -6.38
CA ASN A 111 21.95 -4.20 -6.74
C ASN A 111 21.28 -3.03 -7.49
N LEU A 112 22.08 -2.10 -7.98
CA LEU A 112 21.63 -0.95 -8.75
C LEU A 112 21.84 -1.17 -10.25
N ASP A 113 21.42 -2.31 -10.80
CA ASP A 113 20.99 -2.39 -12.19
C ASP A 113 20.20 -3.68 -12.47
N SER A 114 18.90 -3.61 -12.29
CA SER A 114 17.94 -4.35 -13.12
C SER A 114 17.00 -3.36 -13.80
N THR A 115 17.57 -2.23 -14.21
CA THR A 115 17.14 -1.41 -15.34
C THR A 115 17.70 -1.99 -16.66
N GLY A 116 18.02 -3.28 -16.66
CA GLY A 116 18.20 -4.05 -17.89
C GLY A 116 16.84 -4.36 -18.47
N ASP A 117 16.63 -3.83 -19.66
CA ASP A 117 15.66 -4.18 -20.70
C ASP A 117 15.57 -5.71 -20.90
N VAL A 118 15.04 -6.43 -19.92
CA VAL A 118 14.65 -7.84 -20.03
C VAL A 118 13.18 -7.82 -20.38
N GLY A 119 12.90 -8.06 -21.67
CA GLY A 119 11.60 -7.94 -22.31
C GLY A 119 10.40 -8.11 -21.38
N ALA A 120 9.59 -7.04 -21.30
CA ALA A 120 8.31 -6.99 -20.60
C ALA A 120 7.28 -8.04 -21.08
N ASP A 121 7.63 -8.80 -22.11
CA ASP A 121 6.87 -9.91 -22.68
C ASP A 121 7.15 -11.27 -22.02
N SER A 122 8.10 -11.34 -21.08
CA SER A 122 8.27 -12.52 -20.23
C SER A 122 7.34 -12.47 -19.01
N ASP A 123 6.67 -13.58 -18.70
CA ASP A 123 5.74 -13.71 -17.56
C ASP A 123 6.42 -13.37 -16.22
N GLU A 124 7.73 -13.64 -16.10
CA GLU A 124 8.53 -13.27 -14.93
C GLU A 124 8.75 -11.75 -14.78
N GLY A 125 8.95 -11.03 -15.89
CA GLY A 125 9.13 -9.58 -15.87
C GLY A 125 7.88 -8.86 -15.36
N GLN A 126 6.70 -9.30 -15.79
CA GLN A 126 5.42 -8.75 -15.35
C GLN A 126 5.16 -9.02 -13.86
N ALA A 127 5.50 -10.20 -13.36
CA ALA A 127 5.38 -10.54 -11.94
C ALA A 127 6.26 -9.63 -11.05
N ARG A 128 7.50 -9.35 -11.49
CA ARG A 128 8.42 -8.44 -10.79
C ARG A 128 7.89 -7.01 -10.77
N MET A 129 7.41 -6.49 -11.91
CA MET A 129 6.82 -5.15 -11.97
C MET A 129 5.58 -5.02 -11.08
N ARG A 130 4.71 -6.04 -11.03
CA ARG A 130 3.54 -6.04 -10.13
C ARG A 130 3.94 -6.03 -8.66
N SER A 131 5.01 -6.75 -8.30
CA SER A 131 5.53 -6.79 -6.92
C SER A 131 6.13 -5.44 -6.48
N GLN A 132 6.70 -4.67 -7.39
CA GLN A 132 7.25 -3.34 -7.09
C GLN A 132 6.15 -2.35 -6.71
N LEU A 133 4.96 -2.46 -7.31
CA LEU A 133 3.83 -1.55 -7.08
C LEU A 133 2.96 -1.92 -5.88
N MET A 134 3.21 -3.06 -5.24
CA MET A 134 2.39 -3.60 -4.15
C MET A 134 2.91 -3.10 -2.78
N PRO A 135 2.16 -2.23 -2.07
CA PRO A 135 2.61 -1.68 -0.79
C PRO A 135 2.62 -2.71 0.34
N PHE A 136 1.72 -3.70 0.31
CA PHE A 136 1.57 -4.68 1.38
C PHE A 136 1.76 -6.10 0.85
N PRO A 137 2.74 -6.86 1.38
CA PRO A 137 3.07 -8.20 0.86
C PRO A 137 1.96 -9.24 1.05
N MET A 138 1.02 -9.00 1.96
CA MET A 138 -0.11 -9.90 2.22
C MET A 138 -1.34 -9.61 1.38
N ASN A 139 -1.47 -8.40 0.82
CA ASN A 139 -2.62 -8.01 0.01
C ASN A 139 -2.24 -7.88 -1.47
N ARG A 140 -2.42 -8.97 -2.22
CA ARG A 140 -2.06 -9.06 -3.65
C ARG A 140 -2.90 -8.19 -4.57
N ASN A 141 -4.05 -7.69 -4.11
CA ASN A 141 -4.97 -6.93 -4.96
C ASN A 141 -4.75 -5.42 -4.84
N LEU A 142 -3.94 -4.98 -3.88
CA LEU A 142 -3.68 -3.59 -3.63
C LEU A 142 -2.41 -3.16 -4.35
N PHE A 143 -2.56 -2.24 -5.30
CA PHE A 143 -1.48 -1.70 -6.10
C PHE A 143 -1.49 -0.17 -6.07
N THR A 144 -0.31 0.39 -6.21
CA THR A 144 -0.12 1.83 -6.31
C THR A 144 -0.46 2.31 -7.70
N ASN A 145 -1.29 3.35 -7.78
CA ASN A 145 -1.63 3.97 -9.04
C ASN A 145 -0.45 4.79 -9.57
N ARG A 146 -0.32 4.87 -10.90
CA ARG A 146 0.74 5.65 -11.54
C ARG A 146 0.39 7.14 -11.51
N HIS A 147 1.42 7.95 -11.26
CA HIS A 147 1.32 9.39 -11.21
C HIS A 147 1.31 9.98 -12.63
N VAL A 148 0.59 11.08 -12.84
CA VAL A 148 0.61 11.81 -14.13
C VAL A 148 1.83 12.72 -14.13
N SER A 149 2.65 12.69 -15.19
CA SER A 149 3.80 13.60 -15.29
C SER A 149 3.34 15.05 -15.39
N GLU A 150 4.16 15.96 -14.89
CA GLU A 150 3.82 17.39 -14.85
C GLU A 150 3.55 17.95 -16.26
N GLU A 151 4.40 17.56 -17.22
CA GLU A 151 4.21 17.89 -18.63
C GLU A 151 2.87 17.38 -19.17
N MET A 152 2.45 16.17 -18.78
CA MET A 152 1.19 15.60 -19.24
C MET A 152 -0.01 16.33 -18.61
N LYS A 153 0.07 16.75 -17.34
CA LYS A 153 -0.98 17.57 -16.72
C LYS A 153 -1.14 18.89 -17.49
N GLN A 154 -0.04 19.59 -17.77
CA GLN A 154 -0.06 20.85 -18.52
C GLN A 154 -0.68 20.67 -19.91
N ARG A 155 -0.32 19.61 -20.63
CA ARG A 155 -0.93 19.28 -21.93
C ARG A 155 -2.44 19.04 -21.82
N ILE A 156 -2.88 18.31 -20.81
CA ILE A 156 -4.31 18.07 -20.55
C ILE A 156 -5.05 19.38 -20.29
N VAL A 157 -4.49 20.25 -19.44
CA VAL A 157 -5.08 21.56 -19.13
C VAL A 157 -5.17 22.43 -20.38
N ASN A 158 -4.12 22.47 -21.21
CA ASN A 158 -4.11 23.22 -22.46
C ASN A 158 -5.13 22.68 -23.48
N ASP A 159 -5.25 21.35 -23.60
CA ASP A 159 -6.21 20.73 -24.54
C ASP A 159 -7.67 21.02 -24.12
N VAL A 160 -7.96 21.11 -22.82
CA VAL A 160 -9.31 21.41 -22.31
C VAL A 160 -9.61 22.91 -22.31
N LEU A 161 -8.71 23.76 -21.80
CA LEU A 161 -8.98 25.18 -21.62
C LEU A 161 -8.69 26.02 -22.88
N VAL A 162 -7.61 25.73 -23.61
CA VAL A 162 -7.17 26.55 -24.75
C VAL A 162 -7.76 26.03 -26.06
N LYS A 163 -7.76 24.70 -26.24
CA LYS A 163 -8.28 24.07 -27.47
C LYS A 163 -9.76 23.71 -27.37
N GLU A 164 -10.38 23.94 -26.22
CA GLU A 164 -11.80 23.66 -25.93
C GLU A 164 -12.23 22.23 -26.32
N GLN A 165 -11.33 21.26 -26.20
CA GLN A 165 -11.66 19.87 -26.53
C GLN A 165 -12.56 19.27 -25.44
N PRO A 166 -13.62 18.52 -25.81
CA PRO A 166 -14.45 17.86 -24.82
C PRO A 166 -13.63 16.83 -24.03
N SER A 167 -13.85 16.76 -22.72
CA SER A 167 -13.08 15.90 -21.81
C SER A 167 -13.11 14.42 -22.19
N GLN A 168 -14.14 13.98 -22.93
CA GLN A 168 -14.25 12.63 -23.49
C GLN A 168 -13.16 12.34 -24.54
N VAL A 169 -12.89 13.28 -25.43
CA VAL A 169 -11.86 13.14 -26.48
C VAL A 169 -10.47 13.15 -25.83
N VAL A 170 -10.24 14.03 -24.87
CA VAL A 170 -9.00 14.10 -24.09
C VAL A 170 -8.79 12.80 -23.29
N ALA A 171 -9.85 12.24 -22.70
CA ALA A 171 -9.82 10.95 -22.00
C ALA A 171 -9.34 9.81 -22.89
N MET A 172 -9.88 9.73 -24.11
CA MET A 172 -9.46 8.73 -25.09
C MET A 172 -8.00 8.93 -25.53
N LYS A 173 -7.60 10.18 -25.78
CA LYS A 173 -6.24 10.55 -26.21
C LYS A 173 -5.16 10.15 -25.20
N TYR A 174 -5.41 10.40 -23.91
CA TYR A 174 -4.43 10.13 -22.84
C TYR A 174 -4.65 8.81 -22.10
N GLY A 175 -5.73 8.08 -22.39
CA GLY A 175 -6.05 6.82 -21.70
C GLY A 175 -6.47 6.99 -20.24
N LEU A 176 -7.04 8.14 -19.89
CA LEU A 176 -7.48 8.46 -18.53
C LEU A 176 -9.01 8.40 -18.42
N LYS A 177 -9.52 8.14 -17.21
CA LYS A 177 -10.95 8.28 -16.93
C LYS A 177 -11.35 9.75 -16.97
N ILE A 178 -12.54 10.05 -17.47
CA ILE A 178 -13.08 11.43 -17.59
C ILE A 178 -13.03 12.17 -16.25
N GLN A 179 -13.51 11.53 -15.18
CA GLN A 179 -13.48 12.06 -13.81
C GLN A 179 -12.06 12.47 -13.35
N ARG A 180 -11.04 11.73 -13.80
CA ARG A 180 -9.63 12.02 -13.46
C ARG A 180 -9.12 13.24 -14.21
N ILE A 181 -9.56 13.46 -15.45
CA ILE A 181 -9.22 14.67 -16.22
C ILE A 181 -9.87 15.90 -15.60
N GLU A 182 -11.15 15.83 -15.29
CA GLU A 182 -11.85 16.94 -14.61
C GLU A 182 -11.18 17.30 -13.28
N ALA A 183 -10.75 16.30 -12.52
CA ALA A 183 -10.00 16.52 -11.29
C ALA A 183 -8.65 17.23 -11.54
N ILE A 184 -7.91 16.84 -12.59
CA ILE A 184 -6.64 17.48 -12.96
C ILE A 184 -6.86 18.96 -13.32
N VAL A 185 -7.87 19.26 -14.13
CA VAL A 185 -8.19 20.64 -14.53
C VAL A 185 -8.55 21.49 -13.30
N LYS A 186 -9.41 20.98 -12.41
CA LYS A 186 -9.77 21.67 -11.16
C LYS A 186 -8.58 21.89 -10.23
N LEU A 187 -7.69 20.91 -10.12
CA LEU A 187 -6.47 21.05 -9.31
C LEU A 187 -5.53 22.12 -9.89
N ALA A 188 -5.40 22.19 -11.21
CA ALA A 188 -4.59 23.22 -11.87
C ALA A 188 -5.14 24.65 -11.63
N GLU A 189 -6.46 24.83 -11.66
CA GLU A 189 -7.11 26.11 -11.31
C GLU A 189 -6.82 26.52 -9.86
N VAL A 190 -6.88 25.57 -8.92
CA VAL A 190 -6.56 25.81 -7.51
C VAL A 190 -5.08 26.14 -7.32
N GLU A 191 -4.18 25.44 -8.03
CA GLU A 191 -2.75 25.70 -8.00
C GLU A 191 -2.42 27.11 -8.50
N GLN A 192 -3.01 27.55 -9.62
CA GLN A 192 -2.86 28.91 -10.12
C GLN A 192 -3.30 29.95 -9.09
N ARG A 193 -4.49 29.77 -8.49
CA ARG A 193 -4.98 30.65 -7.42
C ARG A 193 -4.03 30.70 -6.23
N TRP A 194 -3.49 29.55 -5.81
CA TRP A 194 -2.54 29.50 -4.69
C TRP A 194 -1.21 30.15 -5.02
N GLU A 195 -0.79 30.14 -6.28
CA GLU A 195 0.40 30.82 -6.75
C GLU A 195 0.19 32.35 -6.76
N GLU A 196 -0.95 32.83 -7.27
CA GLU A 196 -1.35 34.25 -7.21
C GLU A 196 -1.40 34.76 -5.76
N GLU A 197 -1.96 33.96 -4.85
CA GLU A 197 -2.04 34.27 -3.42
C GLU A 197 -0.73 34.02 -2.65
N ASN A 198 0.34 33.57 -3.33
CA ASN A 198 1.64 33.24 -2.75
C ASN A 198 1.59 32.24 -1.56
N LYS A 199 0.63 31.31 -1.59
CA LYS A 199 0.46 30.27 -0.55
C LYS A 199 1.41 29.09 -0.74
N ILE A 200 2.01 28.95 -1.91
CA ILE A 200 2.96 27.88 -2.23
C ILE A 200 4.33 28.18 -1.60
N THR A 201 4.56 27.63 -0.40
CA THR A 201 5.84 27.78 0.31
C THR A 201 6.95 26.93 -0.32
N LYS A 202 8.22 27.28 -0.03
CA LYS A 202 9.39 26.53 -0.50
C LYS A 202 9.39 25.08 0.01
N ASP A 203 8.94 24.86 1.25
CA ASP A 203 8.86 23.54 1.84
C ASP A 203 7.80 22.67 1.16
N LEU A 204 6.67 23.27 0.74
CA LEU A 204 5.66 22.57 -0.05
C LEU A 204 6.19 22.15 -1.43
N ARG A 205 6.96 23.02 -2.11
CA ARG A 205 7.62 22.65 -3.37
C ARG A 205 8.58 21.48 -3.18
N LYS A 206 9.42 21.53 -2.15
CA LYS A 206 10.36 20.44 -1.81
C LYS A 206 9.63 19.13 -1.48
N MET A 207 8.52 19.20 -0.73
CA MET A 207 7.70 18.04 -0.43
C MET A 207 7.09 17.45 -1.71
N ASN A 208 6.53 18.30 -2.58
CA ASN A 208 6.00 17.88 -3.87
C ASN A 208 7.06 17.17 -4.73
N ASP A 209 8.26 17.74 -4.83
CA ASP A 209 9.36 17.15 -5.60
C ASP A 209 9.76 15.76 -5.08
N VAL A 210 9.84 15.59 -3.76
CA VAL A 210 10.14 14.29 -3.16
C VAL A 210 9.02 13.28 -3.45
N ILE A 211 7.76 13.67 -3.23
CA ILE A 211 6.60 12.80 -3.46
C ILE A 211 6.49 12.41 -4.94
N TYR A 212 6.70 13.35 -5.86
CA TYR A 212 6.66 13.12 -7.29
C TYR A 212 7.67 12.04 -7.71
N LYS A 213 8.87 12.06 -7.12
CA LYS A 213 9.93 11.08 -7.40
C LYS A 213 9.76 9.73 -6.69
N MET A 214 8.88 9.64 -5.68
CA MET A 214 8.57 8.38 -5.00
C MET A 214 7.64 7.47 -5.80
N PHE A 215 6.85 8.05 -6.71
CA PHE A 215 5.81 7.32 -7.44
C PHE A 215 6.20 7.07 -8.91
N PRO A 216 5.76 5.92 -9.47
CA PRO A 216 5.96 5.60 -10.87
C PRO A 216 5.13 6.50 -11.75
N LEU A 217 5.74 6.95 -12.85
CA LEU A 217 5.07 7.79 -13.83
C LEU A 217 4.20 6.97 -14.77
N MET A 218 3.12 7.58 -15.21
CA MET A 218 2.27 7.08 -16.28
C MET A 218 2.88 7.47 -17.61
N LEU A 219 3.16 6.47 -18.45
CA LEU A 219 3.50 6.68 -19.85
C LEU A 219 2.19 6.84 -20.64
N PRO A 220 2.05 7.88 -21.48
CA PRO A 220 0.89 8.02 -22.34
C PRO A 220 0.87 6.90 -23.39
N ARG A 221 -0.31 6.48 -23.80
CA ARG A 221 -0.48 5.36 -24.74
C ARG A 221 0.04 5.66 -26.16
N ASN A 222 0.20 6.94 -26.51
CA ASN A 222 0.47 7.40 -27.89
C ASN A 222 1.81 8.19 -27.98
N SER A 223 2.85 7.79 -27.25
CA SER A 223 4.19 8.42 -27.34
C SER A 223 5.20 7.60 -28.15
N ASP A 224 4.71 6.75 -29.05
CA ASP A 224 5.47 6.14 -30.15
C ASP A 224 4.85 6.59 -31.49
#